data_AF-A0A7K2FLB0-F1
#
_entry.id   AF-A0A7K2FLB0-F1
#
_cell.length_a   1.000
_cell.length_b   1.000
_cell.length_c   1.000
_cell.angle_alpha   90.00
_cell.angle_beta   90.00
_cell.angle_gamma   90.00
#
_symmetry.space_group_name_H-M   'P 1'
#
loop_
_entity.id
_entity.type
_entity.pdbx_description
1 polymer ?
#
loop_
_entity_poly.entity_id
_entity_poly.type
_entity_poly.pdbx_seq_one_letter_code
_entity_poly.pdbx_strand_id
1 'polypeptide(L)'
;MTTTLLSTADELHARVRRGRRAVVMTMGALHEGHATLIRAARAIAGPEGEVVVTVFVNPLQFGAGEDLDRYPRTLEADLALAGRAGADAVFAPSVDEVYPGGDPQVRVTAGPMGERLEGATRPGHFDGMLTVVAKLLHLTRPDVALYGQKDAQQLALIRRMVRDLNFGVEIVGVPTVREEDGLALSSRNRYLSPEERDTALTLSRALFAGRDRHAAQEALRA
;
A
#
# COMPACT_ATOMS: atom_id res chain seq x y z
N MET A 1 -8.38 22.86 1.67
CA MET A 1 -9.33 22.09 2.48
C MET A 1 -8.55 21.33 3.53
N THR A 2 -9.03 21.28 4.78
CA THR A 2 -8.37 20.57 5.87
C THR A 2 -8.75 19.09 5.79
N THR A 3 -7.76 18.19 5.75
CA THR A 3 -7.99 16.75 5.74
C THR A 3 -8.64 16.31 7.05
N THR A 4 -9.71 15.51 6.96
CA THR A 4 -10.44 15.02 8.13
C THR A 4 -9.84 13.68 8.61
N LEU A 5 -9.61 13.53 9.92
CA LEU A 5 -9.30 12.23 10.52
C LEU A 5 -10.61 11.49 10.82
N LEU A 6 -10.67 10.21 10.46
CA LEU A 6 -11.81 9.32 10.70
C LEU A 6 -11.29 8.02 11.33
N SER A 7 -11.98 7.51 12.33
CA SER A 7 -11.60 6.32 13.09
C SER A 7 -12.55 5.15 12.89
N THR A 8 -13.77 5.37 12.37
CA THR A 8 -14.74 4.30 12.11
C THR A 8 -15.26 4.31 10.68
N ALA A 9 -15.74 3.16 10.19
CA ALA A 9 -16.38 3.06 8.89
C ALA A 9 -17.67 3.90 8.83
N ASP A 10 -18.41 4.01 9.94
CA ASP A 10 -19.62 4.82 10.02
C ASP A 10 -19.32 6.31 9.80
N GLU A 11 -18.24 6.84 10.39
CA GLU A 11 -17.77 8.21 10.13
C GLU A 11 -17.42 8.42 8.67
N LEU A 12 -16.77 7.43 8.02
CA LEU A 12 -16.44 7.48 6.61
C LEU A 12 -17.66 7.34 5.69
N HIS A 13 -18.67 6.58 6.08
CA HIS A 13 -19.90 6.38 5.31
C HIS A 13 -20.87 7.56 5.45
N ALA A 14 -20.81 8.29 6.56
CA ALA A 14 -21.60 9.50 6.79
C ALA A 14 -21.15 10.68 5.90
N ARG A 15 -19.97 10.62 5.29
CA ARG A 15 -19.47 11.66 4.40
C ARG A 15 -20.24 11.69 3.08
N VAL A 16 -20.63 12.88 2.66
CA VAL A 16 -21.33 13.10 1.39
C VAL A 16 -20.40 12.75 0.23
N ARG A 17 -20.76 11.69 -0.50
CA ARG A 17 -20.03 11.25 -1.69
C ARG A 17 -20.59 11.95 -2.93
N ARG A 18 -19.82 12.87 -3.52
CA ARG A 18 -20.21 13.65 -4.72
C ARG A 18 -19.68 13.07 -6.03
N GLY A 19 -18.65 12.24 -5.95
CA GLY A 19 -17.98 11.66 -7.11
C GLY A 19 -17.24 10.38 -6.79
N ARG A 20 -16.20 10.12 -7.57
CA ARG A 20 -15.39 8.91 -7.46
C ARG A 20 -14.59 8.90 -6.15
N ARG A 21 -14.61 7.79 -5.41
CA ARG A 21 -13.76 7.58 -4.23
C ARG A 21 -12.51 6.80 -4.62
N ALA A 22 -11.36 7.46 -4.50
CA ALA A 22 -10.05 6.87 -4.67
C ALA A 22 -9.41 6.61 -3.31
N VAL A 23 -8.97 5.36 -3.07
CA VAL A 23 -8.36 4.96 -1.80
C VAL A 23 -6.88 4.65 -2.00
N VAL A 24 -6.04 5.21 -1.14
CA VAL A 24 -4.62 4.83 -1.01
C VAL A 24 -4.47 4.07 0.30
N MET A 25 -4.19 2.77 0.22
CA MET A 25 -4.06 1.94 1.42
C MET A 25 -2.62 1.95 1.94
N THR A 26 -2.42 2.33 3.19
CA THR A 26 -1.10 2.40 3.83
C THR A 26 -1.11 1.86 5.25
N MET A 27 0.08 1.62 5.80
CA MET A 27 0.28 1.32 7.22
C MET A 27 0.72 2.56 8.03
N GLY A 28 0.68 3.77 7.46
CA GLY A 28 1.24 4.97 8.08
C GLY A 28 2.75 5.13 7.86
N ALA A 29 3.34 6.08 8.58
CA ALA A 29 4.72 6.55 8.38
C ALA A 29 4.95 6.98 6.93
N LEU A 30 4.13 7.94 6.49
CA LEU A 30 4.06 8.37 5.11
C LEU A 30 5.36 9.05 4.68
N HIS A 31 5.65 8.93 3.38
CA HIS A 31 6.84 9.47 2.73
C HIS A 31 6.49 9.86 1.28
N GLU A 32 7.44 10.36 0.51
CA GLU A 32 7.16 10.91 -0.83
C GLU A 32 6.58 9.87 -1.82
N GLY A 33 6.96 8.60 -1.68
CA GLY A 33 6.28 7.49 -2.36
C GLY A 33 4.77 7.43 -2.09
N HIS A 34 4.36 7.64 -0.84
CA HIS A 34 2.93 7.72 -0.47
C HIS A 34 2.28 9.01 -0.97
N ALA A 35 2.98 10.15 -0.88
CA ALA A 35 2.48 11.40 -1.44
C ALA A 35 2.20 11.29 -2.96
N THR A 36 3.04 10.55 -3.68
CA THR A 36 2.84 10.27 -5.12
C THR A 36 1.60 9.42 -5.37
N LEU A 37 1.33 8.40 -4.56
CA LEU A 37 0.07 7.64 -4.62
C LEU A 37 -1.14 8.54 -4.40
N ILE A 38 -1.08 9.45 -3.42
CA ILE A 38 -2.19 10.36 -3.08
C ILE A 38 -2.45 11.36 -4.22
N ARG A 39 -1.40 11.92 -4.82
CA ARG A 39 -1.54 12.81 -5.99
C ARG A 39 -2.11 12.08 -7.20
N ALA A 40 -1.68 10.85 -7.45
CA ALA A 40 -2.27 10.00 -8.50
C ALA A 40 -3.74 9.71 -8.22
N ALA A 41 -4.09 9.43 -6.96
CA ALA A 41 -5.47 9.22 -6.52
C ALA A 41 -6.32 10.48 -6.76
N ARG A 42 -5.81 11.67 -6.43
CA ARG A 42 -6.47 12.95 -6.71
C ARG A 42 -6.69 13.15 -8.21
N ALA A 43 -5.71 12.87 -9.04
CA ALA A 43 -5.85 12.99 -10.50
C ALA A 43 -6.97 12.09 -11.04
N ILE A 44 -7.11 10.87 -10.49
CA ILE A 44 -8.17 9.92 -10.90
C ILE A 44 -9.54 10.30 -10.32
N ALA A 45 -9.59 10.76 -9.07
CA ALA A 45 -10.83 11.17 -8.40
C ALA A 45 -11.42 12.44 -9.04
N GLY A 46 -10.55 13.34 -9.52
CA GLY A 46 -10.94 14.64 -10.05
C GLY A 46 -11.34 15.64 -8.94
N PRO A 47 -11.85 16.81 -9.33
CA PRO A 47 -12.22 17.88 -8.40
C PRO A 47 -13.44 17.54 -7.53
N GLU A 48 -14.40 16.78 -8.06
CA GLU A 48 -15.63 16.37 -7.34
C GLU A 48 -15.48 15.01 -6.61
N GLY A 49 -14.36 14.32 -6.83
CA GLY A 49 -14.08 13.03 -6.21
C GLY A 49 -13.47 13.16 -4.83
N GLU A 50 -13.46 12.05 -4.11
CA GLU A 50 -12.94 11.93 -2.76
C GLU A 50 -11.65 11.09 -2.75
N VAL A 51 -10.61 11.57 -2.08
CA VAL A 51 -9.38 10.83 -1.83
C VAL A 51 -9.30 10.47 -0.35
N VAL A 52 -9.29 9.17 -0.07
CA VAL A 52 -9.19 8.61 1.29
C VAL A 52 -7.87 7.86 1.41
N VAL A 53 -7.11 8.15 2.47
CA VAL A 53 -5.87 7.43 2.79
C VAL A 53 -6.12 6.57 4.01
N THR A 54 -5.83 5.27 3.95
CA THR A 54 -5.89 4.43 5.16
C THR A 54 -4.55 4.47 5.88
N VAL A 55 -4.59 4.53 7.22
CA VAL A 55 -3.42 4.38 8.09
C VAL A 55 -3.73 3.27 9.08
N PHE A 56 -3.30 2.05 8.78
CA PHE A 56 -3.56 0.90 9.62
C PHE A 56 -2.39 -0.09 9.59
N VAL A 57 -1.70 -0.24 10.73
CA VAL A 57 -0.66 -1.26 10.89
C VAL A 57 -1.34 -2.59 11.13
N ASN A 58 -1.45 -3.41 10.08
CA ASN A 58 -2.13 -4.69 10.14
C ASN A 58 -1.32 -5.74 10.92
N PRO A 59 -1.75 -6.24 12.09
CA PRO A 59 -1.03 -7.28 12.80
C PRO A 59 -0.95 -8.62 12.04
N LEU A 60 -1.94 -8.95 11.20
CA LEU A 60 -2.02 -10.28 10.56
C LEU A 60 -0.93 -10.54 9.52
N GLN A 61 -0.30 -9.49 8.98
CA GLN A 61 0.75 -9.62 7.97
C GLN A 61 2.16 -9.59 8.56
N PHE A 62 2.29 -9.63 9.90
CA PHE A 62 3.56 -9.74 10.60
C PHE A 62 3.73 -11.14 11.20
N GLY A 63 4.88 -11.76 10.93
CA GLY A 63 5.29 -13.03 11.54
C GLY A 63 5.82 -12.85 12.98
N ALA A 64 5.99 -13.97 13.68
CA ALA A 64 6.64 -13.97 14.99
C ALA A 64 8.08 -13.44 14.88
N GLY A 65 8.42 -12.41 15.67
CA GLY A 65 9.73 -11.75 15.63
C GLY A 65 9.90 -10.70 14.52
N GLU A 66 8.89 -10.45 13.70
CA GLU A 66 8.89 -9.31 12.77
C GLU A 66 8.67 -7.97 13.50
N ASP A 67 8.78 -6.86 12.78
CA ASP A 67 8.92 -5.52 13.34
C ASP A 67 7.61 -4.85 13.78
N LEU A 68 6.57 -5.59 14.14
CA LEU A 68 5.24 -5.02 14.51
C LEU A 68 5.34 -3.97 15.62
N ASP A 69 6.02 -4.30 16.72
CA ASP A 69 6.16 -3.41 17.88
C ASP A 69 7.06 -2.20 17.60
N ARG A 70 7.97 -2.33 16.62
CA ARG A 70 8.91 -1.27 16.22
C ARG A 70 8.39 -0.44 15.04
N TYR A 71 7.26 -0.80 14.46
CA TYR A 71 6.76 -0.13 13.26
C TYR A 71 6.42 1.33 13.60
N PRO A 72 6.93 2.32 12.83
CA PRO A 72 6.73 3.73 13.13
C PRO A 72 5.24 4.11 13.09
N ARG A 73 4.79 4.83 14.13
CA ARG A 73 3.44 5.39 14.22
C ARG A 73 3.53 6.91 14.35
N THR A 74 3.19 7.62 13.28
CA THR A 74 3.39 9.08 13.16
C THR A 74 2.14 9.77 12.61
N LEU A 75 0.98 9.48 13.20
CA LEU A 75 -0.33 9.85 12.64
C LEU A 75 -0.48 11.36 12.35
N GLU A 76 0.03 12.24 13.22
CA GLU A 76 0.00 13.69 12.97
C GLU A 76 0.79 14.11 11.73
N ALA A 77 1.99 13.53 11.54
CA ALA A 77 2.81 13.76 10.36
C ALA A 77 2.16 13.17 9.10
N ASP A 78 1.53 11.99 9.24
CA ASP A 78 0.81 11.31 8.17
C ASP A 78 -0.38 12.17 7.70
N LEU A 79 -1.18 12.72 8.63
CA LEU A 79 -2.28 13.64 8.33
C LEU A 79 -1.80 14.87 7.57
N ALA A 80 -0.71 15.49 8.03
CA ALA A 80 -0.17 16.70 7.42
C ALA A 80 0.34 16.42 5.98
N LEU A 81 1.05 15.32 5.77
CA LEU A 81 1.54 14.92 4.45
C LEU A 81 0.38 14.56 3.52
N ALA A 82 -0.57 13.77 4.00
CA ALA A 82 -1.72 13.34 3.21
C ALA A 82 -2.53 14.55 2.73
N GLY A 83 -2.77 15.52 3.61
CA GLY A 83 -3.49 16.74 3.24
C GLY A 83 -2.76 17.61 2.22
N ARG A 84 -1.44 17.81 2.38
CA ARG A 84 -0.65 18.51 1.37
C ARG A 84 -0.65 17.80 0.01
N ALA A 85 -0.72 16.47 0.01
CA ALA A 85 -0.75 15.66 -1.21
C ALA A 85 -2.15 15.58 -1.87
N GLY A 86 -3.20 16.09 -1.21
CA GLY A 86 -4.54 16.21 -1.77
C GLY A 86 -5.58 15.22 -1.24
N ALA A 87 -5.34 14.59 -0.08
CA ALA A 87 -6.32 13.74 0.59
C ALA A 87 -7.43 14.56 1.28
N ASP A 88 -8.68 14.12 1.14
CA ASP A 88 -9.83 14.71 1.85
C ASP A 88 -10.01 14.13 3.24
N ALA A 89 -9.67 12.84 3.38
CA ALA A 89 -9.75 12.13 4.66
C ALA A 89 -8.59 11.15 4.86
N VAL A 90 -8.20 11.00 6.11
CA VAL A 90 -7.38 9.87 6.59
C VAL A 90 -8.27 8.99 7.44
N PHE A 91 -8.43 7.74 7.02
CA PHE A 91 -9.12 6.70 7.77
C PHE A 91 -8.10 5.89 8.56
N ALA A 92 -8.04 6.12 9.87
CA ALA A 92 -7.10 5.47 10.79
C ALA A 92 -7.85 4.63 11.83
N PRO A 93 -8.43 3.48 11.42
CA PRO A 93 -9.23 2.66 12.31
C PRO A 93 -8.39 1.99 13.41
N SER A 94 -9.04 1.67 14.53
CA SER A 94 -8.47 0.81 15.55
C SER A 94 -8.38 -0.64 15.06
N VAL A 95 -7.61 -1.48 15.77
CA VAL A 95 -7.58 -2.93 15.51
C VAL A 95 -8.97 -3.54 15.70
N ASP A 96 -9.75 -3.08 16.68
CA ASP A 96 -11.10 -3.60 16.96
C ASP A 96 -12.10 -3.23 15.86
N GLU A 97 -11.97 -2.03 15.26
CA GLU A 97 -12.78 -1.63 14.10
C GLU A 97 -12.49 -2.52 12.88
N VAL A 98 -11.21 -2.85 12.64
CA VAL A 98 -10.83 -3.73 11.52
C VAL A 98 -11.07 -5.20 11.86
N TYR A 99 -10.92 -5.63 13.10
CA TYR A 99 -10.97 -7.02 13.56
C TYR A 99 -11.81 -7.14 14.84
N PRO A 100 -13.15 -6.99 14.72
CA PRO A 100 -14.03 -7.05 15.88
C PRO A 100 -13.96 -8.44 16.51
N GLY A 101 -13.71 -8.49 17.81
CA GLY A 101 -13.53 -9.74 18.55
C GLY A 101 -12.16 -10.39 18.38
N GLY A 102 -11.19 -9.69 17.78
CA GLY A 102 -9.81 -10.14 17.64
C GLY A 102 -9.57 -10.96 16.37
N ASP A 103 -8.84 -12.07 16.50
CA ASP A 103 -8.34 -12.81 15.34
C ASP A 103 -9.47 -13.33 14.43
N PRO A 104 -9.46 -13.00 13.12
CA PRO A 104 -10.56 -13.39 12.25
C PRO A 104 -10.53 -14.90 11.96
N GLN A 105 -11.69 -15.54 12.21
CA GLN A 105 -11.89 -16.97 11.93
C GLN A 105 -12.00 -17.28 10.43
N VAL A 106 -12.35 -16.28 9.61
CA VAL A 106 -12.42 -16.39 8.15
C VAL A 106 -11.42 -15.44 7.52
N ARG A 107 -10.60 -15.96 6.61
CA ARG A 107 -9.51 -15.23 5.97
C ARG A 107 -9.50 -15.45 4.46
N VAL A 108 -8.80 -14.57 3.74
CA VAL A 108 -8.51 -14.74 2.32
C VAL A 108 -7.12 -15.37 2.19
N THR A 109 -7.02 -16.45 1.43
CA THR A 109 -5.74 -17.10 1.13
C THR A 109 -5.19 -16.67 -0.22
N ALA A 110 -3.87 -16.48 -0.28
CA ALA A 110 -3.14 -16.20 -1.51
C ALA A 110 -2.93 -17.45 -2.39
N GLY A 111 -3.19 -18.65 -1.84
CA GLY A 111 -3.00 -19.93 -2.52
C GLY A 111 -1.58 -20.08 -3.09
N PRO A 112 -1.42 -20.79 -4.22
CA PRO A 112 -0.09 -21.06 -4.81
C PRO A 112 0.70 -19.80 -5.21
N MET A 113 0.02 -18.66 -5.45
CA MET A 113 0.73 -17.40 -5.72
C MET A 113 1.44 -16.84 -4.49
N GLY A 114 0.94 -17.17 -3.30
CA GLY A 114 1.52 -16.79 -2.01
C GLY A 114 2.62 -17.74 -1.52
N GLU A 115 2.88 -18.84 -2.20
CA GLU A 115 3.91 -19.83 -1.82
C GLU A 115 5.25 -19.62 -2.54
N ARG A 116 5.33 -18.61 -3.42
CA ARG A 116 6.49 -18.32 -4.27
C ARG A 116 7.08 -16.95 -3.94
N LEU A 117 8.32 -16.71 -4.37
CA LEU A 117 9.00 -15.41 -4.25
C LEU A 117 8.98 -14.91 -2.79
N GLU A 118 8.43 -13.72 -2.52
CA GLU A 118 8.36 -13.15 -1.17
C GLU A 118 7.59 -14.06 -0.21
N GLY A 119 6.56 -14.75 -0.72
CA GLY A 119 5.73 -15.62 0.09
C GLY A 119 6.44 -16.89 0.56
N ALA A 120 7.46 -17.35 -0.17
CA ALA A 120 8.34 -18.42 0.28
C ALA A 120 9.26 -17.95 1.44
N THR A 121 9.67 -16.68 1.42
CA THR A 121 10.50 -16.07 2.47
C THR A 121 9.69 -15.65 3.69
N ARG A 122 8.42 -15.29 3.51
CA ARG A 122 7.52 -14.82 4.58
C ARG A 122 6.21 -15.62 4.59
N PRO A 123 6.23 -16.88 5.06
CA PRO A 123 5.04 -17.73 5.10
C PRO A 123 3.87 -17.06 5.84
N GLY A 124 2.68 -17.10 5.25
CA GLY A 124 1.47 -16.51 5.82
C GLY A 124 1.32 -14.99 5.65
N HIS A 125 2.38 -14.27 5.24
CA HIS A 125 2.34 -12.82 5.05
C HIS A 125 1.22 -12.37 4.10
N PHE A 126 1.08 -13.06 2.96
CA PHE A 126 0.09 -12.68 1.96
C PHE A 126 -1.34 -13.02 2.32
N ASP A 127 -1.59 -14.03 3.13
CA ASP A 127 -2.93 -14.34 3.64
C ASP A 127 -3.40 -13.24 4.60
N GLY A 128 -2.50 -12.79 5.50
CA GLY A 128 -2.74 -11.64 6.36
C GLY A 128 -2.94 -10.34 5.58
N MET A 129 -2.13 -10.12 4.52
CA MET A 129 -2.24 -8.95 3.64
C MET A 129 -3.55 -8.95 2.85
N LEU A 130 -3.93 -10.06 2.19
CA LEU A 130 -5.17 -10.12 1.41
C LEU A 130 -6.40 -10.00 2.30
N THR A 131 -6.36 -10.59 3.51
CA THR A 131 -7.43 -10.45 4.48
C THR A 131 -7.65 -8.98 4.85
N VAL A 132 -6.60 -8.23 5.21
CA VAL A 132 -6.77 -6.81 5.56
C VAL A 132 -7.20 -5.96 4.36
N VAL A 133 -6.65 -6.23 3.17
CA VAL A 133 -7.02 -5.49 1.96
C VAL A 133 -8.50 -5.72 1.64
N ALA A 134 -8.98 -6.96 1.70
CA ALA A 134 -10.40 -7.27 1.52
C ALA A 134 -11.27 -6.51 2.52
N LYS A 135 -10.92 -6.51 3.81
CA LYS A 135 -11.65 -5.75 4.84
C LYS A 135 -11.65 -4.26 4.56
N LEU A 136 -10.50 -3.65 4.29
CA LEU A 136 -10.40 -2.22 4.02
C LEU A 136 -11.13 -1.82 2.72
N LEU A 137 -11.16 -2.67 1.69
CA LEU A 137 -11.97 -2.42 0.50
C LEU A 137 -13.47 -2.37 0.84
N HIS A 138 -13.95 -3.26 1.71
CA HIS A 138 -15.34 -3.23 2.18
C HIS A 138 -15.66 -2.04 3.10
N LEU A 139 -14.74 -1.69 4.00
CA LEU A 139 -14.91 -0.57 4.94
C LEU A 139 -14.84 0.78 4.20
N THR A 140 -13.97 0.91 3.21
CA THR A 140 -13.78 2.19 2.50
C THR A 140 -14.66 2.37 1.27
N ARG A 141 -15.18 1.28 0.69
CA ARG A 141 -16.05 1.26 -0.50
C ARG A 141 -15.52 2.13 -1.66
N PRO A 142 -14.27 1.93 -2.11
CA PRO A 142 -13.69 2.70 -3.21
C PRO A 142 -14.28 2.32 -4.55
N ASP A 143 -14.23 3.26 -5.50
CA ASP A 143 -14.32 2.95 -6.94
C ASP A 143 -12.96 2.55 -7.50
N VAL A 144 -11.89 3.07 -6.92
CA VAL A 144 -10.51 2.78 -7.30
C VAL A 144 -9.62 2.73 -6.07
N ALA A 145 -8.72 1.76 -6.03
CA ALA A 145 -7.69 1.66 -5.01
C ALA A 145 -6.30 1.64 -5.65
N LEU A 146 -5.40 2.45 -5.08
CA LEU A 146 -4.06 2.65 -5.61
C LEU A 146 -3.02 1.97 -4.73
N TYR A 147 -2.06 1.30 -5.38
CA TYR A 147 -0.96 0.61 -4.73
C TYR A 147 0.35 0.89 -5.46
N GLY A 148 1.46 0.94 -4.71
CA GLY A 148 2.79 1.12 -5.29
C GLY A 148 3.30 -0.14 -5.98
N GLN A 149 3.95 0.01 -7.12
CA GLN A 149 4.60 -1.09 -7.86
C GLN A 149 5.87 -1.63 -7.16
N LYS A 150 6.35 -0.95 -6.11
CA LYS A 150 7.48 -1.43 -5.28
C LYS A 150 7.21 -2.84 -4.78
N ASP A 151 6.00 -3.09 -4.28
CA ASP A 151 5.58 -4.38 -3.74
C ASP A 151 4.84 -5.17 -4.84
N ALA A 152 5.59 -5.54 -5.89
CA ALA A 152 5.04 -6.07 -7.14
C ALA A 152 4.18 -7.34 -6.96
N GLN A 153 4.63 -8.28 -6.13
CA GLN A 153 3.87 -9.51 -5.86
C GLN A 153 2.59 -9.22 -5.07
N GLN A 154 2.62 -8.29 -4.11
CA GLN A 154 1.43 -7.82 -3.40
C GLN A 154 0.40 -7.26 -4.39
N LEU A 155 0.81 -6.36 -5.29
CA LEU A 155 -0.09 -5.81 -6.31
C LEU A 155 -0.67 -6.89 -7.23
N ALA A 156 0.13 -7.88 -7.64
CA ALA A 156 -0.34 -8.99 -8.45
C ALA A 156 -1.40 -9.84 -7.72
N LEU A 157 -1.17 -10.15 -6.44
CA LEU A 157 -2.09 -10.88 -5.57
C LEU A 157 -3.39 -10.12 -5.33
N ILE A 158 -3.33 -8.82 -5.05
CA ILE A 158 -4.53 -7.98 -4.85
C ILE A 158 -5.37 -7.95 -6.12
N ARG A 159 -4.75 -7.75 -7.29
CA ARG A 159 -5.45 -7.80 -8.58
C ARG A 159 -6.09 -9.16 -8.83
N ARG A 160 -5.42 -10.25 -8.45
CA ARG A 160 -5.96 -11.60 -8.55
C ARG A 160 -7.16 -11.79 -7.64
N MET A 161 -7.06 -11.42 -6.37
CA MET A 161 -8.15 -11.49 -5.39
C MET A 161 -9.38 -10.72 -5.87
N VAL A 162 -9.20 -9.48 -6.32
CA VAL A 162 -10.29 -8.62 -6.82
C VAL A 162 -11.02 -9.27 -7.99
N ARG A 163 -10.26 -9.86 -8.92
CA ARG A 163 -10.83 -10.59 -10.06
C ARG A 163 -11.57 -11.85 -9.63
N ASP A 164 -10.93 -12.71 -8.84
CA ASP A 164 -11.45 -14.04 -8.50
C ASP A 164 -12.69 -13.96 -7.59
N LEU A 165 -12.74 -12.96 -6.72
CA LEU A 165 -13.83 -12.75 -5.77
C LEU A 165 -14.83 -11.68 -6.21
N ASN A 166 -14.75 -11.22 -7.47
CA ASN A 166 -15.69 -10.29 -8.10
C ASN A 166 -15.85 -8.95 -7.34
N PHE A 167 -14.76 -8.38 -6.82
CA PHE A 167 -14.81 -7.07 -6.20
C PHE A 167 -15.06 -6.00 -7.27
N GLY A 168 -16.04 -5.12 -7.02
CA GLY A 168 -16.39 -4.00 -7.89
C GLY A 168 -15.45 -2.78 -7.78
N VAL A 169 -14.14 -3.00 -7.68
CA VAL A 169 -13.12 -1.94 -7.48
C VAL A 169 -12.03 -2.03 -8.55
N GLU A 170 -11.62 -0.89 -9.09
CA GLU A 170 -10.46 -0.82 -9.97
C GLU A 170 -9.14 -0.78 -9.16
N ILE A 171 -8.15 -1.60 -9.54
CA ILE A 171 -6.83 -1.63 -8.88
C ILE A 171 -5.76 -1.00 -9.77
N VAL A 172 -5.30 0.20 -9.39
CA VAL A 172 -4.31 0.98 -10.12
C VAL A 172 -2.93 0.84 -9.47
N GLY A 173 -1.93 0.50 -10.29
CA GLY A 173 -0.54 0.44 -9.86
C GLY A 173 0.19 1.74 -10.17
N VAL A 174 0.91 2.32 -9.21
CA VAL A 174 1.71 3.53 -9.40
C VAL A 174 3.20 3.20 -9.37
N PRO A 175 4.02 3.73 -10.31
CA PRO A 175 5.44 3.45 -10.38
C PRO A 175 6.18 3.68 -9.06
N THR A 176 7.19 2.85 -8.79
CA THR A 176 8.05 3.00 -7.62
C THR A 176 8.79 4.34 -7.67
N VAL A 177 8.59 5.16 -6.63
CA VAL A 177 9.37 6.38 -6.42
C VAL A 177 10.73 6.01 -5.82
N ARG A 178 11.78 6.68 -6.33
CA ARG A 178 13.16 6.45 -5.92
C ARG A 178 13.80 7.76 -5.51
N GLU A 179 14.81 7.66 -4.65
CA GLU A 179 15.78 8.72 -4.40
C GLU A 179 16.60 9.00 -5.67
N GLU A 180 17.32 10.12 -5.70
CA GLU A 180 18.12 10.54 -6.87
C GLU A 180 19.19 9.49 -7.25
N ASP A 181 19.73 8.78 -6.27
CA ASP A 181 20.70 7.70 -6.47
C ASP A 181 20.06 6.34 -6.84
N GLY A 182 18.73 6.31 -6.95
CA GLY A 182 17.96 5.16 -7.42
C GLY A 182 17.45 4.22 -6.32
N LEU A 183 17.72 4.48 -5.03
CA LEU A 183 17.12 3.65 -3.97
C LEU A 183 15.60 3.82 -3.96
N ALA A 184 14.84 2.72 -3.87
CA ALA A 184 13.40 2.81 -3.71
C ALA A 184 13.03 3.37 -2.34
N LEU A 185 12.11 4.35 -2.31
CA LEU A 185 11.64 4.92 -1.05
C LEU A 185 10.84 3.86 -0.26
N SER A 186 11.16 3.75 1.03
CA SER A 186 10.52 2.82 1.96
C SER A 186 10.61 3.36 3.38
N SER A 187 9.55 3.20 4.17
CA SER A 187 9.58 3.50 5.61
C SER A 187 10.69 2.74 6.35
N ARG A 188 11.05 1.54 5.85
CA ARG A 188 12.13 0.70 6.41
C ARG A 188 13.54 1.18 6.09
N ASN A 189 13.75 2.14 5.19
CA ASN A 189 15.08 2.70 4.93
C ASN A 189 15.67 3.37 6.19
N ARG A 190 14.81 3.78 7.14
CA ARG A 190 15.21 4.36 8.42
C ARG A 190 15.97 3.40 9.35
N TYR A 191 15.94 2.10 9.05
CA TYR A 191 16.65 1.08 9.83
C TYR A 191 18.11 0.92 9.37
N LEU A 192 18.45 1.44 8.19
CA LEU A 192 19.78 1.28 7.62
C LEU A 192 20.79 2.22 8.29
N SER A 193 21.96 1.69 8.65
CA SER A 193 23.14 2.52 8.90
C SER A 193 23.59 3.25 7.62
N PRO A 194 24.46 4.27 7.71
CA PRO A 194 25.05 4.89 6.54
C PRO A 194 25.73 3.89 5.58
N GLU A 195 26.43 2.89 6.11
CA GLU A 195 27.12 1.85 5.34
C GLU A 195 26.13 0.86 4.69
N GLU A 196 25.10 0.45 5.44
CA GLU A 196 24.02 -0.40 4.91
C GLU A 196 23.24 0.31 3.80
N ARG A 197 23.07 1.63 3.93
CA ARG A 197 22.39 2.47 2.93
C ARG A 197 23.17 2.56 1.61
N ASP A 198 24.50 2.64 1.65
CA ASP A 198 25.29 2.56 0.41
C ASP A 198 25.17 1.17 -0.22
N THR A 199 25.24 0.12 0.60
CA THR A 199 25.09 -1.27 0.15
C THR A 199 23.73 -1.52 -0.51
N ALA A 200 22.65 -0.94 0.04
CA ALA A 200 21.28 -1.08 -0.46
C ALA A 200 21.10 -0.62 -1.92
N LEU A 201 21.94 0.29 -2.42
CA LEU A 201 21.93 0.73 -3.82
C LEU A 201 22.28 -0.39 -4.81
N THR A 202 22.95 -1.44 -4.35
CA THR A 202 23.27 -2.60 -5.19
C THR A 202 22.01 -3.25 -5.76
N LEU A 203 20.89 -3.24 -5.02
CA LEU A 203 19.63 -3.82 -5.48
C LEU A 203 19.06 -3.09 -6.71
N SER A 204 18.98 -1.76 -6.66
CA SER A 204 18.48 -0.97 -7.80
C SER A 204 19.43 -1.07 -9.00
N ARG A 205 20.74 -0.99 -8.76
CA ARG A 205 21.78 -1.15 -9.80
C ARG A 205 21.67 -2.50 -10.50
N ALA A 206 21.50 -3.60 -9.76
CA ALA A 206 21.36 -4.94 -10.32
C ALA A 206 20.09 -5.07 -11.18
N LEU A 207 18.95 -4.53 -10.72
CA LEU A 207 17.71 -4.54 -11.48
C LEU A 207 17.82 -3.74 -12.79
N PHE A 208 18.46 -2.57 -12.75
CA PHE A 208 18.68 -1.75 -13.95
C PHE A 208 19.64 -2.43 -14.93
N ALA A 209 20.73 -3.02 -14.45
CA ALA A 209 21.64 -3.79 -15.30
C ALA A 209 20.91 -4.96 -15.99
N GLY A 210 20.03 -5.67 -15.28
CA GLY A 210 19.20 -6.72 -15.86
C GLY A 210 18.25 -6.20 -16.95
N ARG A 211 17.56 -5.08 -16.69
CA ARG A 211 16.70 -4.41 -17.68
C ARG A 211 17.47 -4.01 -18.93
N ASP A 212 18.61 -3.34 -18.76
CA ASP A 212 19.39 -2.80 -19.88
C ASP A 212 19.98 -3.93 -20.73
N ARG A 213 20.43 -5.01 -20.08
CA ARG A 213 20.88 -6.22 -20.77
C ARG A 213 19.76 -6.86 -21.58
N HIS A 214 18.55 -6.98 -21.02
CA HIS A 214 17.40 -7.54 -21.72
C HIS A 214 17.01 -6.68 -22.93
N ALA A 215 16.93 -5.35 -22.75
CA ALA A 215 16.63 -4.41 -23.84
C ALA A 215 17.65 -4.52 -24.98
N ALA A 216 18.94 -4.64 -24.65
CA ALA A 216 19.98 -4.88 -25.65
C ALA A 216 19.78 -6.21 -26.38
N GLN A 217 19.41 -7.30 -25.69
CA GLN A 217 19.14 -8.59 -26.34
C GLN A 217 17.97 -8.52 -27.32
N GLU A 218 16.90 -7.85 -26.95
CA GLU A 218 15.73 -7.69 -27.81
C GLU A 218 16.07 -6.84 -29.04
N ALA A 219 16.85 -5.76 -28.87
CA ALA A 219 17.31 -4.93 -29.99
C ALA A 219 18.23 -5.70 -30.96
N LEU A 220 19.02 -6.67 -30.49
CA LEU A 220 19.85 -7.52 -31.35
C LEU A 220 19.05 -8.60 -32.11
N ARG A 221 17.82 -8.90 -31.66
CA ARG A 221 16.95 -9.92 -32.25
C ARG A 221 15.92 -9.35 -33.23
N ALA A 222 15.67 -8.05 -33.18
CA ALA A 222 14.79 -7.30 -34.07
C ALA A 222 15.50 -6.95 -35.39
#